data_AF-A0A4R7RL54-F1
#
_entry.id   AF-A0A4R7RL54-F1
#
_cell.length_a   1.000
_cell.length_b   1.000
_cell.length_c   1.000
_cell.angle_alpha   90.00
_cell.angle_beta   90.00
_cell.angle_gamma   90.00
#
_symmetry.space_group_name_H-M   'P 1'
#
loop_
_entity.id
_entity.type
_entity.pdbx_description
1 polymer ?
#
loop_
_entity_poly.entity_id
_entity_poly.type
_entity_poly.pdbx_seq_one_letter_code
_entity_poly.pdbx_strand_id
1 'polypeptide(L)'
;MAAISSIGRDHPVTSPSPDKAARAEAAALIQEIEKAFADIPRPRITRSVATGYDAEWQLSDERISELASQDAEQHWTDVTDESMQHCQEYFFFSDAEGWRFYLPAYMCHYLRGFPNFGWDAAWGACAEATHIDLLTESQLRCIDQFLSLCKKYES
;
A
#
# COMPACT_ATOMS: atom_id res chain seq x y z
N MET A 1 -66.40 0.89 -12.34
CA MET A 1 -65.46 2.03 -12.21
C MET A 1 -65.21 2.29 -10.75
N ALA A 2 -64.01 1.96 -10.25
CA ALA A 2 -63.32 2.68 -9.17
C ALA A 2 -61.87 2.17 -9.15
N ALA A 3 -60.93 3.09 -9.27
CA ALA A 3 -59.57 2.86 -9.69
C ALA A 3 -58.66 2.29 -8.60
N ILE A 4 -57.74 1.43 -9.03
CA ILE A 4 -56.53 1.02 -8.33
C ILE A 4 -55.61 2.24 -8.22
N SER A 5 -55.10 2.56 -7.03
CA SER A 5 -53.95 3.45 -6.90
C SER A 5 -52.91 2.80 -6.02
N SER A 6 -52.02 2.04 -6.67
CA SER A 6 -50.77 1.53 -6.15
C SER A 6 -49.77 2.67 -6.13
N ILE A 7 -49.51 3.25 -4.96
CA ILE A 7 -48.38 4.17 -4.77
C ILE A 7 -47.11 3.33 -4.73
N GLY A 8 -46.41 3.29 -5.87
CA GLY A 8 -45.04 2.79 -5.94
C GLY A 8 -44.16 3.60 -5.01
N ARG A 9 -43.51 2.92 -4.07
CA ARG A 9 -42.38 3.49 -3.33
C ARG A 9 -41.20 3.52 -4.29
N ASP A 10 -40.99 4.66 -4.93
CA ASP A 10 -39.67 5.02 -5.44
C ASP A 10 -38.77 5.21 -4.22
N HIS A 11 -38.02 4.17 -3.87
CA HIS A 11 -36.87 4.33 -3.01
C HIS A 11 -35.82 5.12 -3.80
N PRO A 12 -35.37 6.30 -3.33
CA PRO A 12 -34.24 6.94 -3.97
C PRO A 12 -33.06 5.99 -3.87
N VAL A 13 -32.41 5.72 -5.00
CA VAL A 13 -31.08 5.11 -5.04
C VAL A 13 -30.16 6.08 -4.30
N THR A 14 -30.03 5.89 -2.99
CA THR A 14 -29.17 6.73 -2.17
C THR A 14 -27.74 6.38 -2.54
N SER A 15 -27.08 7.32 -3.22
CA SER A 15 -25.63 7.28 -3.42
C SER A 15 -24.96 6.93 -2.08
N PRO A 16 -23.95 6.04 -2.07
CA PRO A 16 -23.26 5.71 -0.84
C PRO A 16 -22.73 6.97 -0.17
N SER A 17 -22.73 6.99 1.17
CA SER A 17 -22.05 8.06 1.91
C SER A 17 -20.59 8.17 1.43
N PRO A 18 -19.97 9.36 1.47
CA PRO A 18 -18.60 9.56 1.01
C PRO A 18 -17.62 8.51 1.54
N ASP A 19 -17.70 8.18 2.84
CA ASP A 19 -16.88 7.14 3.48
C ASP A 19 -17.12 5.74 2.92
N LYS A 20 -18.37 5.41 2.57
CA LYS A 20 -18.71 4.10 1.98
C LYS A 20 -18.19 3.99 0.55
N ALA A 21 -18.22 5.08 -0.22
CA ALA A 21 -17.62 5.13 -1.55
C ALA A 21 -16.09 5.00 -1.47
N ALA A 22 -15.45 5.77 -0.57
CA ALA A 22 -14.02 5.73 -0.32
C ALA A 22 -13.54 4.31 0.01
N ARG A 23 -14.21 3.63 0.94
CA ARG A 23 -13.88 2.24 1.32
C ARG A 23 -14.08 1.24 0.18
N ALA A 24 -15.09 1.43 -0.65
CA ALA A 24 -15.33 0.55 -1.80
C ALA A 24 -14.25 0.70 -2.88
N GLU A 25 -13.85 1.94 -3.18
CA GLU A 25 -12.77 2.21 -4.14
C GLU A 25 -11.41 1.74 -3.60
N ALA A 26 -11.13 1.95 -2.32
CA ALA A 26 -9.94 1.43 -1.66
C ALA A 26 -9.87 -0.10 -1.70
N ALA A 27 -10.98 -0.79 -1.42
CA ALA A 27 -11.06 -2.25 -1.52
C ALA A 27 -10.85 -2.77 -2.94
N ALA A 28 -11.35 -2.06 -3.95
CA ALA A 28 -11.09 -2.40 -5.35
C ALA A 28 -9.61 -2.23 -5.72
N LEU A 29 -8.98 -1.14 -5.28
CA LEU A 29 -7.56 -0.89 -5.53
C LEU A 29 -6.65 -1.94 -4.85
N ILE A 30 -7.00 -2.40 -3.64
CA ILE A 30 -6.26 -3.49 -2.99
C ILE A 30 -6.19 -4.73 -3.88
N GLN A 31 -7.28 -5.11 -4.56
CA GLN A 31 -7.28 -6.26 -5.47
C GLN A 31 -6.40 -6.03 -6.70
N GLU A 32 -6.34 -4.80 -7.20
CA GLU A 32 -5.47 -4.43 -8.32
C GLU A 32 -3.99 -4.47 -7.92
N ILE A 33 -3.66 -3.98 -6.71
CA ILE A 33 -2.33 -4.08 -6.12
C ILE A 33 -1.93 -5.54 -5.95
N GLU A 34 -2.80 -6.37 -5.36
CA GLU A 34 -2.53 -7.80 -5.15
C GLU A 34 -2.16 -8.50 -6.46
N LYS A 35 -2.88 -8.17 -7.54
CA LYS A 35 -2.61 -8.71 -8.87
C LYS A 35 -1.33 -8.15 -9.50
N ALA A 36 -1.10 -6.85 -9.42
CA ALA A 36 0.04 -6.19 -10.06
C ALA A 36 1.38 -6.54 -9.39
N PHE A 37 1.33 -6.92 -8.11
CA PHE A 37 2.49 -7.27 -7.30
C PHE A 37 2.53 -8.77 -6.91
N ALA A 38 1.82 -9.66 -7.58
CA ALA A 38 1.75 -11.07 -7.18
C ALA A 38 3.13 -11.77 -7.12
N ASP A 39 3.99 -11.53 -8.11
CA ASP A 39 5.25 -12.27 -8.32
C ASP A 39 6.49 -11.37 -8.11
N ILE A 40 6.62 -10.79 -6.93
CA ILE A 40 7.76 -9.91 -6.60
C ILE A 40 8.84 -10.68 -5.85
N PRO A 41 10.09 -10.68 -6.34
CA PRO A 41 11.18 -11.33 -5.64
C PRO A 41 11.46 -10.61 -4.32
N ARG A 42 11.82 -11.40 -3.31
CA ARG A 42 12.31 -10.87 -2.03
C ARG A 42 13.58 -10.04 -2.28
N PRO A 43 13.66 -8.80 -1.75
CA PRO A 43 14.78 -7.91 -2.00
C PRO A 43 15.98 -8.29 -1.14
N ARG A 44 17.17 -7.83 -1.53
CA ARG A 44 18.35 -7.93 -0.68
C ARG A 44 18.24 -7.03 0.55
N ILE A 45 17.69 -5.82 0.39
CA ILE A 45 17.49 -4.85 1.49
C ILE A 45 16.14 -5.10 2.13
N THR A 46 16.10 -6.03 3.08
CA THR A 46 14.90 -6.27 3.90
C THR A 46 14.77 -5.21 5.00
N ARG A 47 13.67 -5.24 5.75
CA ARG A 47 13.40 -4.27 6.82
C ARG A 47 14.52 -4.21 7.86
N SER A 48 14.97 -5.35 8.35
CA SER A 48 16.06 -5.42 9.34
C SER A 48 17.39 -4.93 8.76
N VAL A 49 17.63 -5.11 7.46
CA VAL A 49 18.79 -4.54 6.76
C VAL A 49 18.70 -3.02 6.68
N ALA A 50 17.53 -2.47 6.33
CA ALA A 50 17.30 -1.03 6.28
C ALA A 50 17.52 -0.37 7.67
N THR A 51 17.01 -0.98 8.75
CA THR A 51 17.30 -0.55 10.12
C THR A 51 18.79 -0.65 10.46
N GLY A 52 19.47 -1.68 9.95
CA GLY A 52 20.92 -1.80 10.06
C GLY A 52 21.67 -0.63 9.38
N TYR A 53 21.23 -0.20 8.20
CA TYR A 53 21.83 0.96 7.52
C TYR A 53 21.63 2.26 8.29
N ASP A 54 20.44 2.47 8.86
CA ASP A 54 20.18 3.63 9.73
C ASP A 54 21.07 3.64 10.97
N ALA A 55 21.21 2.47 11.63
CA ALA A 55 21.98 2.36 12.88
C ALA A 55 23.51 2.33 12.67
N GLU A 56 23.98 1.60 11.66
CA GLU A 56 25.40 1.25 11.49
C GLU A 56 26.08 2.01 10.33
N TRP A 57 25.31 2.70 9.47
CA TRP A 57 25.74 3.47 8.28
C TRP A 57 26.36 2.64 7.15
N GLN A 58 27.15 1.63 7.47
CA GLN A 58 27.79 0.71 6.52
C GLN A 58 27.67 -0.72 7.00
N LEU A 59 27.19 -1.61 6.13
CA LEU A 59 27.03 -3.03 6.43
C LEU A 59 27.91 -3.86 5.49
N SER A 60 28.59 -4.89 6.03
CA SER A 60 29.24 -5.90 5.20
C SER A 60 28.21 -6.87 4.60
N ASP A 61 28.61 -7.63 3.58
CA ASP A 61 27.76 -8.67 2.98
C ASP A 61 27.30 -9.71 4.02
N GLU A 62 28.18 -10.11 4.95
CA GLU A 62 27.83 -11.03 6.04
C GLU A 62 26.79 -10.42 6.98
N ARG A 63 26.94 -9.14 7.34
CA ARG A 63 26.01 -8.44 8.22
C ARG A 63 24.65 -8.25 7.56
N ILE A 64 24.62 -7.94 6.27
CA ILE A 64 23.38 -7.89 5.46
C ILE A 64 22.69 -9.25 5.48
N SER A 65 23.43 -10.33 5.24
CA SER A 65 22.85 -11.68 5.26
C SER A 65 22.32 -12.07 6.63
N GLU A 66 23.01 -11.69 7.71
CA GLU A 66 22.57 -11.93 9.08
C GLU A 66 21.26 -11.18 9.37
N LEU A 67 21.20 -9.88 9.09
CA LEU A 67 20.01 -9.06 9.31
C LEU A 67 18.83 -9.53 8.45
N ALA A 68 19.06 -9.83 7.17
CA ALA A 68 18.02 -10.35 6.29
C ALA A 68 17.44 -11.69 6.77
N SER A 69 18.21 -12.51 7.49
CA SER A 69 17.72 -13.77 8.06
C SER A 69 16.76 -13.60 9.24
N GLN A 70 16.68 -12.39 9.83
CA GLN A 70 15.77 -12.07 10.93
C GLN A 70 14.35 -11.76 10.45
N ASP A 71 14.21 -11.33 9.19
CA ASP A 71 12.92 -11.07 8.56
C ASP A 71 12.37 -12.38 7.99
N ALA A 72 11.14 -12.73 8.36
CA ALA A 72 10.51 -13.99 8.00
C ALA A 72 9.77 -13.91 6.65
N GLU A 73 9.38 -12.71 6.23
CA GLU A 73 8.63 -12.45 5.01
C GLU A 73 9.35 -13.01 3.76
N GLN A 74 8.66 -13.89 3.03
CA GLN A 74 9.11 -14.39 1.73
C GLN A 74 8.34 -13.74 0.59
N HIS A 75 7.09 -13.37 0.85
CA HIS A 75 6.23 -12.60 -0.04
C HIS A 75 5.83 -11.29 0.64
N TRP A 76 5.56 -10.26 -0.16
CA TRP A 76 5.16 -8.96 0.40
C TRP A 76 3.83 -9.04 1.18
N THR A 77 2.98 -10.03 0.87
CA THR A 77 1.74 -10.30 1.63
C THR A 77 2.00 -10.85 3.03
N ASP A 78 3.21 -11.35 3.31
CA ASP A 78 3.61 -11.84 4.63
C ASP A 78 3.97 -10.68 5.58
N VAL A 79 4.17 -9.48 5.04
CA VAL A 79 4.50 -8.28 5.82
C VAL A 79 3.31 -7.89 6.67
N THR A 80 3.50 -7.97 7.98
CA THR A 80 2.44 -7.70 8.97
C THR A 80 2.22 -6.22 9.19
N ASP A 81 0.99 -5.85 9.56
CA ASP A 81 0.66 -4.49 10.01
C ASP A 81 1.61 -4.01 11.13
N GLU A 82 1.89 -4.86 12.12
CA GLU A 82 2.84 -4.55 13.19
C GLU A 82 4.25 -4.28 12.67
N SER A 83 4.74 -5.06 11.70
CA SER A 83 6.08 -4.85 11.14
C SER A 83 6.21 -3.53 10.37
N MET A 84 5.17 -3.14 9.63
CA MET A 84 5.11 -1.83 8.95
C MET A 84 5.07 -0.71 9.97
N GLN A 85 4.41 -0.95 11.11
CA GLN A 85 4.28 0.08 12.14
C GLN A 85 5.59 0.50 12.80
N HIS A 86 6.53 -0.44 12.88
CA HIS A 86 7.82 -0.21 13.51
C HIS A 86 8.92 0.24 12.54
N CYS A 87 8.62 0.43 11.24
CA CYS A 87 9.62 0.78 10.24
C CYS A 87 9.08 1.75 9.18
N GLN A 88 8.62 2.93 9.59
CA GLN A 88 8.16 3.94 8.63
C GLN A 88 9.29 4.51 7.76
N GLU A 89 10.53 4.51 8.28
CA GLU A 89 11.70 5.05 7.60
C GLU A 89 12.29 4.09 6.55
N TYR A 90 11.71 2.90 6.38
CA TYR A 90 12.19 1.89 5.44
C TYR A 90 12.51 2.45 4.05
N PHE A 91 11.65 3.33 3.52
CA PHE A 91 11.81 3.88 2.18
C PHE A 91 13.02 4.82 2.02
N PHE A 92 13.57 5.37 3.11
CA PHE A 92 14.80 6.17 3.08
C PHE A 92 16.07 5.32 2.98
N PHE A 93 16.04 4.09 3.49
CA PHE A 93 17.21 3.21 3.58
C PHE A 93 17.10 1.97 2.69
N SER A 94 16.15 1.96 1.77
CA SER A 94 15.95 0.87 0.80
C SER A 94 16.37 1.29 -0.61
N ASP A 95 16.19 0.37 -1.55
CA ASP A 95 16.49 0.54 -2.97
C ASP A 95 15.25 0.20 -3.82
N ALA A 96 15.42 0.19 -5.15
CA ALA A 96 14.33 -0.13 -6.06
C ALA A 96 13.76 -1.56 -5.90
N GLU A 97 14.56 -2.52 -5.44
CA GLU A 97 14.05 -3.87 -5.15
C GLU A 97 13.20 -3.85 -3.88
N GLY A 98 13.70 -3.19 -2.83
CA GLY A 98 13.01 -2.99 -1.57
C GLY A 98 11.67 -2.27 -1.74
N TRP A 99 11.66 -1.17 -2.51
CA TRP A 99 10.44 -0.46 -2.87
C TRP A 99 9.45 -1.38 -3.58
N ARG A 100 9.88 -2.08 -4.63
CA ARG A 100 9.01 -2.97 -5.39
C ARG A 100 8.39 -4.06 -4.52
N PHE A 101 9.09 -4.53 -3.48
CA PHE A 101 8.58 -5.54 -2.54
C PHE A 101 7.69 -4.98 -1.44
N TYR A 102 8.12 -3.97 -0.67
CA TYR A 102 7.37 -3.51 0.51
C TYR A 102 6.27 -2.50 0.19
N LEU A 103 6.41 -1.70 -0.88
CA LEU A 103 5.41 -0.69 -1.24
C LEU A 103 3.96 -1.22 -1.34
N PRO A 104 3.66 -2.37 -1.99
CA PRO A 104 2.30 -2.90 -2.01
C PRO A 104 1.74 -3.23 -0.62
N ALA A 105 2.57 -3.71 0.31
CA ALA A 105 2.13 -3.97 1.69
C ALA A 105 1.72 -2.67 2.37
N TYR A 106 2.54 -1.61 2.26
CA TYR A 106 2.28 -0.30 2.84
C TYR A 106 1.06 0.38 2.22
N MET A 107 0.89 0.32 0.90
CA MET A 107 -0.31 0.83 0.22
C MET A 107 -1.57 0.09 0.68
N CYS A 108 -1.54 -1.25 0.73
CA CYS A 108 -2.67 -2.05 1.20
C CYS A 108 -3.01 -1.77 2.66
N HIS A 109 -2.01 -1.64 3.53
CA HIS A 109 -2.18 -1.26 4.93
C HIS A 109 -2.90 0.09 5.05
N TYR A 110 -2.43 1.09 4.30
CA TYR A 110 -3.06 2.41 4.22
C TYR A 110 -4.53 2.31 3.81
N LEU A 111 -4.80 1.62 2.69
CA LEU A 111 -6.12 1.52 2.08
C LEU A 111 -7.13 0.77 2.97
N ARG A 112 -6.70 -0.17 3.82
CA ARG A 112 -7.57 -0.86 4.78
C ARG A 112 -8.16 0.08 5.84
N GLY A 113 -7.46 1.16 6.17
CA GLY A 113 -7.91 2.19 7.12
C GLY A 113 -8.54 3.43 6.50
N PHE A 114 -8.72 3.45 5.19
CA PHE A 114 -9.15 4.61 4.41
C PHE A 114 -10.58 5.11 4.76
N PRO A 115 -10.88 6.42 4.70
CA PRO A 115 -10.01 7.55 4.33
C PRO A 115 -9.43 8.32 5.55
N ASN A 116 -9.20 7.67 6.69
CA ASN A 116 -8.77 8.37 7.91
C ASN A 116 -7.66 7.63 8.64
N PHE A 117 -6.76 7.00 7.89
CA PHE A 117 -5.75 6.13 8.49
C PHE A 117 -4.58 6.90 9.10
N GLY A 118 -4.21 8.05 8.53
CA GLY A 118 -3.24 8.97 9.11
C GLY A 118 -1.78 8.49 9.09
N TRP A 119 -1.42 7.60 8.17
CA TRP A 119 -0.07 7.00 8.05
C TRP A 119 0.59 7.37 6.73
N ASP A 120 1.47 8.37 6.71
CA ASP A 120 1.93 9.02 5.49
C ASP A 120 3.13 8.36 4.81
N ALA A 121 3.84 7.41 5.42
CA ALA A 121 5.02 6.78 4.81
C ALA A 121 4.76 6.22 3.40
N ALA A 122 3.64 5.52 3.20
CA ALA A 122 3.22 5.02 1.88
C ALA A 122 2.92 6.16 0.91
N TRP A 123 2.26 7.22 1.39
CA TRP A 123 1.92 8.39 0.60
C TRP A 123 3.15 9.19 0.18
N GLY A 124 4.07 9.46 1.11
CA GLY A 124 5.33 10.16 0.84
C GLY A 124 6.18 9.39 -0.17
N ALA A 125 6.35 8.07 0.03
CA ALA A 125 7.07 7.23 -0.92
C ALA A 125 6.44 7.29 -2.32
N CYS A 126 5.12 7.10 -2.42
CA CYS A 126 4.42 7.19 -3.71
C CYS A 126 4.54 8.58 -4.37
N ALA A 127 4.47 9.66 -3.59
CA ALA A 127 4.50 11.03 -4.11
C ALA A 127 5.90 11.46 -4.57
N GLU A 128 6.95 11.02 -3.88
CA GLU A 128 8.33 11.32 -4.25
C GLU A 128 8.84 10.42 -5.39
N ALA A 129 8.38 9.16 -5.43
CA ALA A 129 8.66 8.21 -6.50
C ALA A 129 10.17 8.04 -6.81
N THR A 130 11.01 8.02 -5.77
CA THR A 130 12.49 8.04 -5.90
C THR A 130 13.10 6.73 -6.40
N HIS A 131 12.39 5.60 -6.29
CA HIS A 131 12.91 4.27 -6.64
C HIS A 131 11.93 3.44 -7.50
N ILE A 132 11.36 4.07 -8.54
CA ILE A 132 10.35 3.45 -9.41
C ILE A 132 10.92 2.68 -10.61
N ASP A 133 12.25 2.66 -10.80
CA ASP A 133 12.89 2.16 -12.02
C ASP A 133 12.62 0.67 -12.32
N LEU A 134 12.31 -0.12 -11.30
CA LEU A 134 12.01 -1.55 -11.43
C LEU A 134 10.51 -1.85 -11.51
N LEU A 135 9.65 -0.83 -11.42
CA LEU A 135 8.20 -1.00 -11.46
C LEU A 135 7.71 -1.14 -12.90
N THR A 136 6.80 -2.09 -13.08
CA THR A 136 6.08 -2.25 -14.35
C THR A 136 5.01 -1.19 -14.53
N GLU A 137 4.53 -1.00 -15.75
CA GLU A 137 3.41 -0.08 -16.02
C GLU A 137 2.16 -0.38 -15.17
N SER A 138 1.86 -1.66 -14.91
CA SER A 138 0.74 -2.03 -14.03
C SER A 138 0.95 -1.59 -12.58
N GLN A 139 2.18 -1.68 -12.09
CA GLN A 139 2.52 -1.29 -10.72
C GLN A 139 2.50 0.24 -10.56
N LEU A 140 3.02 0.96 -11.56
CA LEU A 140 2.94 2.42 -11.62
C LEU A 140 1.49 2.92 -11.65
N ARG A 141 0.60 2.26 -12.41
CA ARG A 141 -0.83 2.60 -12.39
C ARG A 141 -1.46 2.46 -11.01
N CYS A 142 -1.08 1.45 -10.23
CA CYS A 142 -1.60 1.30 -8.87
C CYS A 142 -1.15 2.45 -7.96
N ILE A 143 0.09 2.94 -8.13
CA ILE A 143 0.59 4.13 -7.41
C ILE A 143 -0.21 5.38 -7.80
N ASP A 144 -0.43 5.60 -9.10
CA ASP A 144 -1.22 6.74 -9.59
C ASP A 144 -2.66 6.71 -9.04
N GLN A 145 -3.30 5.54 -9.05
CA GLN A 145 -4.64 5.34 -8.50
C GLN A 145 -4.67 5.58 -6.98
N PHE A 146 -3.66 5.10 -6.27
CA PHE A 146 -3.52 5.32 -4.83
C PHE A 146 -3.44 6.82 -4.50
N LEU A 147 -2.53 7.55 -5.16
CA LEU A 147 -2.40 9.01 -4.97
C LEU A 147 -3.68 9.76 -5.36
N SER A 148 -4.37 9.30 -6.42
CA SER A 148 -5.64 9.87 -6.84
C SER A 148 -6.74 9.69 -5.81
N LEU A 149 -6.81 8.52 -5.16
CA LEU A 149 -7.77 8.27 -4.08
C LEU A 149 -7.50 9.15 -2.86
N CYS A 150 -6.25 9.22 -2.38
CA CYS A 150 -5.86 10.12 -1.29
C CYS A 150 -6.27 11.56 -1.61
N LYS A 151 -5.95 12.05 -2.81
CA LYS A 151 -6.33 13.40 -3.25
C LYS A 151 -7.85 13.62 -3.29
N LYS A 152 -8.63 12.59 -3.61
CA LYS A 152 -10.09 12.68 -3.75
C LYS A 152 -10.81 12.74 -2.41
N TYR A 153 -10.30 12.04 -1.38
CA TYR A 153 -11.05 11.82 -0.14
C TYR A 153 -10.39 12.39 1.11
N GLU A 154 -9.11 12.74 1.08
CA GLU A 154 -8.34 13.22 2.24
C GLU A 154 -7.82 14.67 2.05
N SER A 155 -8.17 15.32 0.94
CA SER A 155 -7.79 16.71 0.61
C SER A 155 -8.89 17.73 0.89
#